data_AF-A0A6P1TA25-F1
#
_entry.id   AF-A0A6P1TA25-F1
#
_cell.length_a   1.000
_cell.length_b   1.000
_cell.length_c   1.000
_cell.angle_alpha   90.00
_cell.angle_beta   90.00
_cell.angle_gamma   90.00
#
_symmetry.space_group_name_H-M   'P 1'
#
loop_
_entity.id
_entity.type
_entity.pdbx_description
1 polymer ?
#
loop_
_entity_poly.entity_id
_entity_poly.type
_entity_poly.pdbx_seq_one_letter_code
_entity_poly.pdbx_strand_id
1 'polypeptide(L)'
;MQSINQDQEILEKEFEGDSDRAAAIVGASYLDELLKELLIQFMVDDSSQNNKALFSGTGPISSFSARINLAYRFGAISKFEKKTLHGIRGIRNEFAHKLSGASFQEESIRQRSINLSIPRELLMPKHIPIPGTLDEKVPLPKIIKASEDDPRAIYQEAVIHIAQLLRSRQIYCSLNKVQECEDYKSATEPAQQVAEKFKNLMERHKALVQKLQDKDPSILDKDPSILEDLKKDIEFNDVMLRTHKFIVEQSKKAHEQGNYA
;
A
#
# COMPACT_ATOMS: atom_id res chain seq x y z
N MET A 1 -3.17 13.50 -12.73
CA MET A 1 -1.86 14.17 -12.56
C MET A 1 -2.00 15.63 -12.13
N GLN A 2 -2.87 16.45 -12.76
CA GLN A 2 -3.11 17.84 -12.32
C GLN A 2 -3.58 17.96 -10.85
N SER A 3 -4.39 17.02 -10.33
CA SER A 3 -4.86 17.10 -8.93
C SER A 3 -3.81 16.77 -7.87
N ILE A 4 -2.81 15.93 -8.18
CA ILE A 4 -1.77 15.53 -7.20
C ILE A 4 -0.87 16.72 -6.87
N ASN A 5 -0.54 17.55 -7.87
CA ASN A 5 0.27 18.75 -7.67
C ASN A 5 -0.50 19.85 -6.94
N GLN A 6 -1.83 19.96 -7.16
CA GLN A 6 -2.66 20.97 -6.50
C GLN A 6 -2.73 20.78 -4.98
N ASP A 7 -2.93 19.55 -4.49
CA ASP A 7 -3.02 19.32 -3.04
C ASP A 7 -1.67 19.53 -2.34
N GLN A 8 -0.57 19.22 -3.02
CA GLN A 8 0.77 19.52 -2.53
C GLN A 8 1.00 21.04 -2.43
N GLU A 9 0.63 21.80 -3.47
CA GLU A 9 0.74 23.27 -3.45
C GLU A 9 -0.12 23.90 -2.35
N ILE A 10 -1.32 23.37 -2.11
CA ILE A 10 -2.18 23.84 -1.01
C ILE A 10 -1.51 23.55 0.33
N LEU A 11 -1.03 22.32 0.56
CA LEU A 11 -0.37 21.97 1.82
C LEU A 11 0.90 22.79 2.07
N GLU A 12 1.69 23.06 1.03
CA GLU A 12 2.86 23.93 1.11
C GLU A 12 2.48 25.37 1.46
N LYS A 13 1.39 25.91 0.89
CA LYS A 13 0.87 27.24 1.26
C LYS A 13 0.38 27.29 2.70
N GLU A 14 -0.31 26.25 3.18
CA GLU A 14 -0.72 26.15 4.60
C GLU A 14 0.50 26.13 5.53
N PHE A 15 1.66 25.66 5.06
CA PHE A 15 2.90 25.75 5.82
C PHE A 15 3.58 27.13 5.78
N GLU A 16 3.35 27.91 4.74
CA GLU A 16 3.94 29.23 4.49
C GLU A 16 3.16 30.33 5.24
N GLY A 17 3.61 30.64 6.45
CA GLY A 17 3.03 31.70 7.30
C GLY A 17 2.53 31.22 8.66
N ASP A 18 2.48 29.90 8.84
CA ASP A 18 1.93 29.27 10.02
C ASP A 18 2.95 29.02 11.13
N SER A 19 2.45 28.92 12.38
CA SER A 19 3.27 28.52 13.52
C SER A 19 3.77 27.07 13.38
N ASP A 20 4.86 26.72 14.07
CA ASP A 20 5.37 25.33 14.11
C ASP A 20 4.28 24.32 14.50
N ARG A 21 3.41 24.71 15.45
CA ARG A 21 2.27 23.91 15.89
C ARG A 21 1.28 23.69 14.75
N ALA A 22 0.94 24.72 14.00
CA ALA A 22 0.00 24.62 12.89
C ALA A 22 0.56 23.71 11.79
N ALA A 23 1.83 23.89 11.38
CA ALA A 23 2.49 23.01 10.42
C ALA A 23 2.48 21.53 10.86
N ALA A 24 2.78 21.25 12.14
CA ALA A 24 2.74 19.89 12.66
C ALA A 24 1.33 19.28 12.63
N ILE A 25 0.32 20.04 13.08
CA ILE A 25 -1.06 19.54 13.17
C ILE A 25 -1.67 19.36 11.77
N VAL A 26 -1.52 20.34 10.88
CA VAL A 26 -2.08 20.32 9.52
C VAL A 26 -1.47 19.17 8.73
N GLY A 27 -0.13 19.05 8.73
CA GLY A 27 0.56 17.99 7.99
C GLY A 27 0.14 16.59 8.43
N ALA A 28 0.07 16.34 9.75
CA ALA A 28 -0.36 15.05 10.26
C ALA A 28 -1.86 14.77 10.01
N SER A 29 -2.72 15.77 10.09
CA SER A 29 -4.16 15.61 9.83
C SER A 29 -4.43 15.32 8.36
N TYR A 30 -3.68 15.96 7.46
CA TYR A 30 -3.75 15.67 6.03
C TYR A 30 -3.36 14.22 5.72
N LEU A 31 -2.25 13.73 6.27
CA LEU A 31 -1.84 12.33 6.09
C LEU A 31 -2.83 11.33 6.70
N ASP A 32 -3.46 11.68 7.82
CA ASP A 32 -4.49 10.85 8.43
C ASP A 32 -5.72 10.69 7.52
N GLU A 33 -6.16 11.77 6.86
CA GLU A 33 -7.26 11.71 5.89
C GLU A 33 -6.87 10.92 4.63
N LEU A 34 -5.67 11.15 4.08
CA LEU A 34 -5.18 10.35 2.93
C LEU A 34 -5.13 8.85 3.25
N LEU A 35 -4.77 8.50 4.48
CA LEU A 35 -4.69 7.12 4.92
C LEU A 35 -6.08 6.49 5.10
N LYS A 36 -7.05 7.28 5.58
CA LYS A 36 -8.46 6.87 5.63
C LYS A 36 -8.99 6.63 4.21
N GLU A 37 -8.77 7.56 3.29
CA GLU A 37 -9.15 7.41 1.87
C GLU A 37 -8.49 6.18 1.24
N LEU A 38 -7.20 5.94 1.51
CA LEU A 38 -6.49 4.75 1.04
C LEU A 38 -7.16 3.46 1.50
N LEU A 39 -7.54 3.39 2.79
CA LEU A 39 -8.22 2.22 3.33
C LEU A 39 -9.61 2.03 2.71
N ILE A 40 -10.36 3.12 2.48
CA ILE A 40 -11.65 3.06 1.78
C ILE A 40 -11.47 2.56 0.34
N GLN A 41 -10.40 2.94 -0.34
CA GLN A 41 -10.08 2.42 -1.69
C GLN A 41 -9.59 0.97 -1.67
N PHE A 42 -9.07 0.48 -0.54
CA PHE A 42 -8.61 -0.89 -0.37
C PHE A 42 -9.75 -1.87 -0.03
N MET A 43 -10.74 -1.41 0.74
CA MET A 43 -11.90 -2.21 1.17
C MET A 43 -12.96 -2.27 0.08
N VAL A 44 -13.84 -3.28 0.12
CA VAL A 44 -15.05 -3.33 -0.73
C VAL A 44 -15.89 -2.07 -0.56
N ASP A 45 -16.64 -1.69 -1.59
CA ASP A 45 -17.52 -0.53 -1.50
C ASP A 45 -18.67 -0.77 -0.52
N ASP A 46 -18.97 0.25 0.27
CA ASP A 46 -20.06 0.24 1.24
C ASP A 46 -20.62 1.66 1.40
N SER A 47 -21.79 1.77 2.02
CA SER A 47 -22.46 3.03 2.29
C SER A 47 -21.57 4.01 3.06
N SER A 48 -21.76 5.31 2.81
CA SER A 48 -21.08 6.37 3.56
C SER A 48 -21.33 6.28 5.07
N GLN A 49 -22.49 5.77 5.48
CA GLN A 49 -22.83 5.53 6.88
C GLN A 49 -21.97 4.43 7.51
N ASN A 50 -21.80 3.28 6.84
CA ASN A 50 -20.97 2.19 7.32
C ASN A 50 -19.50 2.59 7.38
N ASN A 51 -19.01 3.28 6.35
CA ASN A 51 -17.68 3.89 6.37
C ASN A 51 -17.51 4.85 7.56
N LYS A 52 -18.50 5.72 7.82
CA LYS A 52 -18.44 6.63 8.97
C LYS A 52 -18.38 5.87 10.31
N ALA A 53 -19.14 4.78 10.45
CA ALA A 53 -19.14 3.94 11.66
C ALA A 53 -17.77 3.28 11.90
N LEU A 54 -17.01 2.95 10.84
CA LEU A 54 -15.67 2.38 10.96
C LEU A 54 -14.61 3.43 11.31
N PHE A 55 -14.66 4.59 10.65
CA PHE A 55 -13.58 5.58 10.67
C PHE A 55 -13.81 6.77 11.61
N SER A 56 -14.95 6.88 12.30
CA SER A 56 -15.27 8.03 13.16
C SER A 56 -15.65 7.63 14.58
N GLY A 57 -15.55 8.58 15.53
CA GLY A 57 -15.99 8.37 16.92
C GLY A 57 -15.30 7.18 17.58
N THR A 58 -16.10 6.24 18.09
CA THR A 58 -15.64 4.99 18.71
C THR A 58 -15.43 3.85 17.70
N GLY A 59 -15.43 4.15 16.40
CA GLY A 59 -15.18 3.18 15.35
C GLY A 59 -13.81 2.49 15.49
N PRO A 60 -13.67 1.22 15.08
CA PRO A 60 -12.46 0.44 15.25
C PRO A 60 -11.23 1.01 14.55
N ILE A 61 -11.43 1.83 13.50
CA ILE A 61 -10.38 2.44 12.67
C ILE A 61 -10.47 3.97 12.74
N SER A 62 -10.97 4.50 13.86
CA SER A 62 -11.20 5.95 14.02
C SER A 62 -9.94 6.76 14.30
N SER A 63 -8.91 6.13 14.86
CA SER A 63 -7.66 6.82 15.22
C SER A 63 -6.60 6.73 14.13
N PHE A 64 -5.78 7.78 14.02
CA PHE A 64 -4.63 7.79 13.12
C PHE A 64 -3.69 6.59 13.34
N SER A 65 -3.44 6.22 14.60
CA SER A 65 -2.60 5.06 14.91
C SER A 65 -3.22 3.73 14.45
N ALA A 66 -4.54 3.56 14.56
CA ALA A 66 -5.23 2.36 14.08
C ALA A 66 -5.13 2.24 12.56
N ARG A 67 -5.37 3.35 11.84
CA ARG A 67 -5.24 3.42 10.37
C ARG A 67 -3.82 3.06 9.91
N ILE A 68 -2.78 3.63 10.54
CA ILE A 68 -1.37 3.32 10.22
C ILE A 68 -1.09 1.82 10.39
N ASN A 69 -1.53 1.24 11.51
CA ASN A 69 -1.28 -0.17 11.78
C ASN A 69 -2.03 -1.08 10.81
N LEU A 70 -3.30 -0.81 10.53
CA LEU A 70 -4.10 -1.64 9.62
C LEU A 70 -3.62 -1.53 8.17
N ALA A 71 -3.35 -0.32 7.67
CA ALA A 71 -2.81 -0.13 6.32
C ALA A 71 -1.52 -0.92 6.11
N TYR A 72 -0.62 -0.96 7.12
CA TYR A 72 0.58 -1.78 7.06
C TYR A 72 0.28 -3.28 7.10
N ARG A 73 -0.60 -3.72 7.99
CA ARG A 73 -0.93 -5.15 8.15
C ARG A 73 -1.67 -5.74 6.94
N PHE A 74 -2.41 -4.91 6.21
CA PHE A 74 -3.04 -5.27 4.94
C PHE A 74 -2.10 -5.16 3.73
N GLY A 75 -0.87 -4.67 3.92
CA GLY A 75 0.10 -4.50 2.84
C GLY A 75 -0.17 -3.29 1.93
N ALA A 76 -1.05 -2.38 2.32
CA ALA A 76 -1.34 -1.16 1.56
C ALA A 76 -0.20 -0.12 1.66
N ILE A 77 0.61 -0.19 2.73
CA ILE A 77 1.82 0.63 2.91
C ILE A 77 3.01 -0.22 3.38
N SER A 78 4.22 0.24 3.08
CA SER A 78 5.46 -0.41 3.49
C SER A 78 5.83 -0.16 4.96
N LYS A 79 6.83 -0.90 5.44
CA LYS A 79 7.42 -0.70 6.78
C LYS A 79 8.04 0.70 6.95
N PHE A 80 8.63 1.24 5.88
CA PHE A 80 9.17 2.60 5.87
C PHE A 80 8.06 3.62 6.05
N GLU A 81 7.02 3.58 5.21
CA GLU A 81 5.85 4.46 5.27
C GLU A 81 5.20 4.41 6.68
N LYS A 82 5.01 3.21 7.24
CA LYS A 82 4.51 3.03 8.61
C LYS A 82 5.37 3.74 9.65
N LYS A 83 6.69 3.54 9.62
CA LYS A 83 7.62 4.13 10.59
C LYS A 83 7.57 5.65 10.52
N THR A 84 7.61 6.22 9.31
CA THR A 84 7.56 7.66 9.08
C THR A 84 6.23 8.26 9.56
N LEU A 85 5.09 7.64 9.22
CA LEU A 85 3.77 8.07 9.70
C LEU A 85 3.67 8.09 11.23
N HIS A 86 4.19 7.06 11.91
CA HIS A 86 4.22 7.07 13.37
C HIS A 86 5.15 8.14 13.96
N GLY A 87 6.27 8.44 13.32
CA GLY A 87 7.14 9.54 13.72
C GLY A 87 6.45 10.90 13.57
N ILE A 88 5.77 11.14 12.45
CA ILE A 88 4.94 12.33 12.21
C ILE A 88 3.83 12.45 13.25
N ARG A 89 3.09 11.36 13.52
CA ARG A 89 2.07 11.32 14.58
C ARG A 89 2.65 11.65 15.95
N GLY A 90 3.86 11.14 16.25
CA GLY A 90 4.57 11.41 17.49
C GLY A 90 4.86 12.91 17.68
N ILE A 91 5.42 13.54 16.66
CA ILE A 91 5.68 14.99 16.64
C ILE A 91 4.38 15.78 16.83
N ARG A 92 3.33 15.49 16.05
CA ARG A 92 2.02 16.14 16.19
C ARG A 92 1.47 16.02 17.62
N ASN A 93 1.59 14.84 18.24
CA ASN A 93 1.11 14.64 19.60
C ASN A 93 1.87 15.49 20.61
N GLU A 94 3.19 15.67 20.46
CA GLU A 94 3.94 16.58 21.32
C GLU A 94 3.46 18.03 21.19
N PHE A 95 3.24 18.50 19.96
CA PHE A 95 2.67 19.83 19.71
C PHE A 95 1.26 20.02 20.28
N ALA A 96 0.45 18.94 20.32
CA ALA A 96 -0.92 18.96 20.83
C ALA A 96 -1.01 18.89 22.37
N HIS A 97 -0.07 18.21 23.04
CA HIS A 97 -0.09 18.02 24.49
C HIS A 97 0.68 19.09 25.27
N LYS A 98 1.60 19.83 24.62
CA LYS A 98 2.31 20.95 25.24
C LYS A 98 1.46 22.23 25.15
N LEU A 99 1.04 22.77 26.31
CA LEU A 99 0.17 23.95 26.39
C LEU A 99 0.82 25.21 25.78
N SER A 100 2.11 25.44 26.02
CA SER A 100 2.88 26.55 25.45
C SER A 100 4.31 26.12 25.10
N GLY A 101 4.96 26.86 24.19
CA GLY A 101 6.40 26.73 23.92
C GLY A 101 6.84 25.56 23.04
N ALA A 102 5.93 24.76 22.48
CA ALA A 102 6.31 23.72 21.52
C ALA A 102 6.85 24.35 20.23
N SER A 103 8.06 23.95 19.84
CA SER A 103 8.73 24.39 18.62
C SER A 103 9.56 23.25 18.04
N PHE A 104 9.80 23.27 16.74
CA PHE A 104 10.71 22.34 16.08
C PHE A 104 12.16 22.45 16.56
N GLN A 105 12.54 23.55 17.22
CA GLN A 105 13.86 23.74 17.81
C GLN A 105 14.01 23.12 19.20
N GLU A 106 12.92 22.63 19.80
CA GLU A 106 13.03 21.89 21.06
C GLU A 106 13.70 20.54 20.80
N GLU A 107 14.69 20.19 21.62
CA GLU A 107 15.55 19.00 21.42
C GLU A 107 14.77 17.71 21.12
N SER A 108 13.69 17.46 21.87
CA SER A 108 12.86 16.26 21.69
C SER A 108 12.20 16.20 20.31
N ILE A 109 11.64 17.31 19.83
CA ILE A 109 10.97 17.43 18.54
C ILE A 109 12.01 17.49 17.42
N ARG A 110 13.09 18.23 17.61
CA ARG A 110 14.23 18.34 16.68
C ARG A 110 14.80 16.97 16.35
N GLN A 111 15.11 16.17 17.36
CA GLN A 111 15.69 14.84 17.15
C GLN A 111 14.71 13.89 16.43
N ARG A 112 13.40 14.01 16.72
CA ARG A 112 12.38 13.24 15.99
C ARG A 112 12.27 13.70 14.53
N SER A 113 12.31 15.01 14.26
CA SER A 113 12.32 15.53 12.89
C SER A 113 13.51 15.02 12.10
N ILE A 114 14.73 15.06 12.66
CA ILE A 114 15.94 14.53 12.01
C ILE A 114 15.76 13.05 11.64
N ASN A 115 15.15 12.25 12.51
CA ASN A 115 14.87 10.84 12.26
C ASN A 115 13.83 10.59 11.14
N LEU A 116 13.14 11.64 10.67
CA LEU A 116 12.23 11.59 9.51
C LEU A 116 12.93 11.95 8.19
N SER A 117 14.21 12.33 8.20
CA SER A 117 14.93 12.75 6.99
C SER A 117 14.83 11.70 5.88
N ILE A 118 14.44 12.16 4.70
CA ILE A 118 14.23 11.32 3.53
C ILE A 118 15.54 11.24 2.74
N PRO A 119 16.02 10.04 2.35
CA PRO A 119 17.18 9.92 1.45
C PRO A 119 17.00 10.74 0.17
N ARG A 120 18.06 11.42 -0.27
CA ARG A 120 17.99 12.36 -1.41
C ARG A 120 17.50 11.69 -2.69
N GLU A 121 17.82 10.41 -2.85
CA GLU A 121 17.47 9.56 -3.99
C GLU A 121 15.97 9.27 -4.07
N LEU A 122 15.24 9.45 -2.97
CA LEU A 122 13.78 9.24 -2.89
C LEU A 122 12.99 10.54 -3.07
N LEU A 123 13.65 11.69 -3.21
CA LEU A 123 12.99 12.98 -3.36
C LEU A 123 12.61 13.26 -4.81
N MET A 124 11.36 13.63 -5.02
CA MET A 124 10.86 14.10 -6.30
C MET A 124 11.02 15.63 -6.43
N PRO A 125 11.31 16.17 -7.61
CA PRO A 125 11.27 17.61 -7.83
C PRO A 125 9.88 18.17 -7.57
N LYS A 126 9.80 19.35 -6.94
CA LYS A 126 8.52 20.04 -6.69
C LYS A 126 7.81 20.46 -7.97
N HIS A 127 8.58 21.00 -8.91
CA HIS A 127 8.08 21.42 -10.21
C HIS A 127 8.77 20.62 -11.30
N ILE A 128 7.98 19.86 -12.06
CA ILE A 128 8.41 19.19 -13.27
C ILE A 128 7.90 20.04 -14.42
N PRO A 129 8.78 20.70 -15.20
CA PRO A 129 8.32 21.47 -16.34
C PRO A 129 7.76 20.51 -17.39
N ILE A 130 6.51 20.74 -17.78
CA ILE A 130 5.82 19.93 -18.78
C ILE A 130 5.92 20.67 -20.12
N PRO A 131 6.52 20.08 -21.15
CA PRO A 131 6.58 20.71 -22.47
C PRO A 131 5.16 20.82 -23.05
N GLY A 132 4.83 21.97 -23.63
CA GLY A 132 3.57 22.21 -24.31
C GLY A 132 3.50 21.57 -25.71
N THR A 133 4.65 21.21 -26.28
CA THR A 133 4.77 20.50 -27.56
C THR A 133 5.83 19.41 -27.52
N LEU A 134 5.80 18.45 -28.45
CA LEU A 134 6.75 17.33 -28.48
C LEU A 134 8.21 17.78 -28.68
N ASP A 135 8.43 18.88 -29.39
CA ASP A 135 9.77 19.39 -29.74
C ASP A 135 10.30 20.43 -28.74
N GLU A 136 9.46 20.86 -27.78
CA GLU A 136 9.85 21.84 -26.79
C GLU A 136 10.86 21.26 -25.79
N LYS A 137 12.03 21.88 -25.72
CA LYS A 137 13.04 21.56 -24.71
C LYS A 137 12.76 22.34 -23.44
N VAL A 138 12.37 21.63 -22.39
CA VAL A 138 12.23 22.17 -21.04
C VAL A 138 13.49 21.91 -20.19
N PRO A 139 13.80 22.79 -19.22
CA PRO A 139 14.97 22.61 -18.36
C PRO A 139 14.84 21.38 -17.46
N LEU A 140 15.98 20.83 -17.03
CA LEU A 140 15.99 19.76 -16.03
C LEU A 140 15.44 20.30 -14.69
N PRO A 141 14.51 19.58 -14.03
CA PRO A 141 13.98 20.00 -12.76
C PRO A 141 15.03 19.86 -11.66
N LYS A 142 14.95 20.73 -10.65
CA LYS A 142 15.86 20.70 -9.49
C LYS A 142 15.20 19.97 -8.33
N ILE A 143 15.94 19.04 -7.73
CA ILE A 143 15.57 18.40 -6.46
C ILE A 143 16.15 19.24 -5.32
N ILE A 144 15.28 19.71 -4.44
CA ILE A 144 15.64 20.48 -3.25
C ILE A 144 15.44 19.58 -2.05
N LYS A 145 16.46 19.49 -1.19
CA LYS A 145 16.41 18.76 0.08
C LYS A 145 16.43 19.75 1.24
N ALA A 146 15.63 19.48 2.26
CA ALA A 146 15.64 20.24 3.51
C ALA A 146 17.03 20.23 4.17
N SER A 147 17.42 21.36 4.75
CA SER A 147 18.67 21.47 5.52
C SER A 147 18.58 20.59 6.78
N GLU A 148 19.68 19.94 7.15
CA GLU A 148 19.77 19.16 8.39
C GLU A 148 19.62 20.05 9.64
N ASP A 149 19.92 21.34 9.51
CA ASP A 149 19.77 22.34 10.57
C ASP A 149 18.34 22.89 10.69
N ASP A 150 17.44 22.54 9.77
CA ASP A 150 16.05 22.99 9.75
C ASP A 150 15.07 21.84 10.04
N PRO A 151 14.81 21.50 11.32
CA PRO A 151 13.91 20.42 11.70
C PRO A 151 12.46 20.62 11.25
N ARG A 152 12.04 21.87 11.00
CA ARG A 152 10.70 22.16 10.45
C ARG A 152 10.67 21.77 8.98
N ALA A 153 11.66 22.18 8.19
CA ALA A 153 11.75 21.81 6.78
C ALA A 153 11.87 20.29 6.60
N ILE A 154 12.63 19.59 7.44
CA ILE A 154 12.72 18.12 7.40
C ILE A 154 11.35 17.47 7.66
N TYR A 155 10.59 17.97 8.63
CA TYR A 155 9.25 17.48 8.90
C TYR A 155 8.31 17.68 7.70
N GLN A 156 8.33 18.89 7.11
CA GLN A 156 7.50 19.22 5.94
C GLN A 156 7.87 18.36 4.72
N GLU A 157 9.17 18.16 4.45
CA GLU A 157 9.68 17.25 3.42
C GLU A 157 9.15 15.82 3.63
N ALA A 158 9.21 15.31 4.86
CA ALA A 158 8.70 13.98 5.18
C ALA A 158 7.18 13.87 4.99
N VAL A 159 6.41 14.89 5.38
CA VAL A 159 4.96 14.93 5.18
C VAL A 159 4.62 14.90 3.68
N ILE A 160 5.24 15.76 2.89
CA ILE A 160 5.00 15.86 1.44
C ILE A 160 5.38 14.53 0.75
N HIS A 161 6.54 13.97 1.11
CA HIS A 161 6.99 12.69 0.56
C HIS A 161 6.01 11.57 0.86
N ILE A 162 5.55 11.45 2.12
CA ILE A 162 4.57 10.41 2.48
C ILE A 162 3.22 10.65 1.79
N ALA A 163 2.77 11.89 1.64
CA ALA A 163 1.55 12.19 0.90
C ALA A 163 1.64 11.68 -0.55
N GLN A 164 2.76 11.95 -1.24
CA GLN A 164 3.00 11.47 -2.60
C GLN A 164 2.96 9.93 -2.69
N LEU A 165 3.59 9.24 -1.74
CA LEU A 165 3.54 7.78 -1.66
C LEU A 165 2.11 7.28 -1.45
N LEU A 166 1.36 7.84 -0.48
CA LEU A 166 -0.01 7.45 -0.20
C LEU A 166 -0.92 7.67 -1.42
N ARG A 167 -0.78 8.77 -2.16
CA ARG A 167 -1.53 8.99 -3.42
C ARG A 167 -1.24 7.92 -4.46
N SER A 168 0.03 7.53 -4.61
CA SER A 168 0.42 6.44 -5.50
C SER A 168 -0.21 5.11 -5.06
N ARG A 169 -0.23 4.83 -3.75
CA ARG A 169 -0.92 3.66 -3.17
C ARG A 169 -2.42 3.70 -3.41
N GLN A 170 -3.06 4.86 -3.26
CA GLN A 170 -4.50 5.04 -3.48
C GLN A 170 -4.88 4.69 -4.93
N ILE A 171 -4.13 5.20 -5.91
CA ILE A 171 -4.33 4.86 -7.33
C ILE A 171 -4.18 3.36 -7.55
N TYR A 172 -3.11 2.77 -7.00
CA TYR A 172 -2.91 1.32 -7.10
C TYR A 172 -4.07 0.52 -6.51
N CYS A 173 -4.55 0.90 -5.32
CA CYS A 173 -5.69 0.22 -4.67
C CYS A 173 -6.97 0.38 -5.48
N SER A 174 -7.25 1.59 -5.99
CA SER A 174 -8.42 1.85 -6.82
C SER A 174 -8.43 1.00 -8.11
N LEU A 175 -7.27 0.85 -8.77
CA LEU A 175 -7.14 0.04 -9.98
C LEU A 175 -7.24 -1.48 -9.72
N ASN A 176 -6.99 -1.92 -8.48
CA ASN A 176 -7.01 -3.34 -8.07
C ASN A 176 -8.12 -3.62 -7.04
N LYS A 177 -9.12 -2.74 -6.96
CA LYS A 177 -10.14 -2.78 -5.92
C LYS A 177 -11.02 -4.01 -6.07
N VAL A 178 -11.17 -4.77 -4.99
CA VAL A 178 -12.18 -5.82 -4.90
C VAL A 178 -13.54 -5.14 -4.75
N GLN A 179 -14.43 -5.34 -5.71
CA GLN A 179 -15.77 -4.72 -5.70
C GLN A 179 -16.65 -5.37 -4.65
N GLU A 180 -16.74 -6.70 -4.69
CA GLU A 180 -17.48 -7.53 -3.75
C GLU A 180 -16.85 -8.92 -3.65
N CYS A 181 -17.24 -9.67 -2.62
CA CYS A 181 -16.96 -11.10 -2.54
C CYS A 181 -18.20 -11.83 -3.07
N GLU A 182 -18.15 -12.30 -4.31
CA GLU A 182 -19.30 -12.94 -4.96
C GLU A 182 -19.74 -14.21 -4.22
N ASP A 183 -21.05 -14.40 -4.12
CA ASP A 183 -21.65 -15.66 -3.65
C ASP A 183 -21.36 -16.80 -4.63
N TYR A 184 -21.13 -17.99 -4.09
CA TYR A 184 -21.12 -19.21 -4.89
C TYR A 184 -22.54 -19.55 -5.35
N LYS A 185 -22.74 -19.69 -6.67
CA LYS A 185 -24.04 -19.98 -7.32
C LYS A 185 -24.32 -21.47 -7.44
N SER A 186 -23.35 -22.32 -7.11
CA SER A 186 -23.56 -23.77 -6.98
C SER A 186 -22.65 -24.38 -5.92
N ALA A 187 -23.06 -25.55 -5.38
CA ALA A 187 -22.27 -26.33 -4.44
C ALA A 187 -20.87 -26.71 -4.98
N THR A 188 -20.69 -26.70 -6.29
CA THR A 188 -19.43 -27.11 -6.93
C THR A 188 -18.48 -25.97 -7.25
N GLU A 189 -18.94 -24.73 -7.24
CA GLU A 189 -18.09 -23.57 -7.54
C GLU A 189 -16.88 -23.41 -6.59
N PRO A 190 -16.99 -23.64 -5.26
CA PRO A 190 -15.82 -23.61 -4.38
C PRO A 190 -14.74 -24.61 -4.81
N ALA A 191 -15.13 -25.85 -5.08
CA ALA A 191 -14.20 -26.90 -5.50
C ALA A 191 -13.64 -26.64 -6.91
N GLN A 192 -14.42 -26.05 -7.81
CA GLN A 192 -13.95 -25.60 -9.13
C GLN A 192 -12.91 -24.49 -9.01
N GLN A 193 -13.14 -23.49 -8.16
CA GLN A 193 -12.21 -22.40 -7.92
C GLN A 193 -10.88 -22.93 -7.38
N VAL A 194 -10.92 -23.85 -6.41
CA VAL A 194 -9.72 -24.50 -5.85
C VAL A 194 -9.00 -25.34 -6.92
N ALA A 195 -9.73 -26.12 -7.73
CA ALA A 195 -9.15 -26.87 -8.84
C ALA A 195 -8.41 -25.95 -9.83
N GLU A 196 -9.02 -24.83 -10.22
CA GLU A 196 -8.40 -23.88 -11.14
C GLU A 196 -7.15 -23.23 -10.53
N LYS A 197 -7.12 -22.97 -9.21
CA LYS A 197 -5.90 -22.51 -8.52
C LYS A 197 -4.77 -23.54 -8.59
N PHE A 198 -5.02 -24.81 -8.28
CA PHE A 198 -4.02 -25.86 -8.37
C PHE A 198 -3.50 -26.06 -9.79
N LYS A 199 -4.40 -26.02 -10.78
CA LYS A 199 -4.03 -26.06 -12.20
C LYS A 199 -3.10 -24.91 -12.57
N ASN A 200 -3.45 -23.68 -12.20
CA ASN A 200 -2.62 -22.50 -12.52
C ASN A 200 -1.25 -22.54 -11.84
N LEU A 201 -1.17 -23.00 -10.59
CA LEU A 201 0.11 -23.20 -9.89
C LEU A 201 0.96 -24.27 -10.58
N MET A 202 0.35 -25.41 -10.93
CA MET A 202 1.01 -26.48 -11.66
C MET A 202 1.59 -25.99 -12.99
N GLU A 203 0.81 -25.28 -13.80
CA GLU A 203 1.26 -24.75 -15.09
C GLU A 203 2.39 -23.71 -14.92
N ARG A 204 2.31 -22.87 -13.87
CA ARG A 204 3.39 -21.94 -13.53
C ARG A 204 4.69 -22.67 -13.17
N HIS A 205 4.62 -23.74 -12.39
CA HIS A 205 5.79 -24.53 -12.01
C HIS A 205 6.37 -25.27 -13.21
N LYS A 206 5.54 -25.87 -14.08
CA LYS A 206 6.00 -26.48 -15.35
C LYS A 206 6.74 -25.47 -16.22
N ALA A 207 6.19 -24.26 -16.37
CA ALA A 207 6.83 -23.19 -17.13
C ALA A 207 8.17 -22.75 -16.50
N LEU A 208 8.29 -22.78 -15.17
CA LEU A 208 9.54 -22.47 -14.48
C LEU A 208 10.59 -23.57 -14.67
N VAL A 209 10.20 -24.84 -14.56
CA VAL A 209 11.07 -26.00 -14.87
C VAL A 209 11.62 -25.90 -16.29
N GLN A 210 10.75 -25.64 -17.27
CA GLN A 210 11.17 -25.46 -18.66
C GLN A 210 12.17 -24.32 -18.81
N LYS A 211 11.89 -23.15 -18.19
CA LYS A 211 12.82 -22.01 -18.21
C LYS A 211 14.18 -22.32 -17.58
N LEU A 212 14.22 -23.08 -16.49
CA LEU A 212 15.47 -23.48 -15.83
C LEU A 212 16.27 -24.49 -16.66
N GLN A 213 15.58 -25.33 -17.44
CA GLN A 213 16.21 -26.27 -18.37
C GLN A 213 16.72 -25.56 -19.64
N ASP A 214 16.01 -24.53 -20.12
CA ASP A 214 16.35 -23.79 -21.34
C ASP A 214 17.41 -22.69 -21.12
N LYS A 215 17.44 -22.05 -19.95
CA LYS A 215 18.37 -20.95 -19.63
C LYS A 215 19.41 -21.38 -18.61
N ASP A 216 20.62 -21.61 -19.11
CA ASP A 216 21.88 -21.74 -18.36
C ASP A 216 21.83 -22.76 -17.20
N PRO A 217 22.23 -24.02 -17.46
CA PRO A 217 22.26 -25.09 -16.46
C PRO A 217 23.01 -24.74 -15.17
N SER A 218 23.90 -23.73 -15.18
CA SER A 218 24.69 -23.32 -14.01
C SER A 218 23.88 -22.75 -12.84
N ILE A 219 22.61 -22.39 -13.05
CA ILE A 219 21.69 -22.04 -11.96
C ILE A 219 21.36 -23.28 -11.10
N LEU A 220 21.19 -24.44 -11.73
CA LEU A 220 20.92 -25.70 -11.06
C LEU A 220 22.15 -26.23 -10.32
N ASP A 221 23.35 -25.84 -10.75
CA ASP A 221 24.60 -26.19 -10.06
C ASP A 221 24.73 -25.52 -8.68
N LYS A 222 24.08 -24.37 -8.48
CA LYS A 222 24.13 -23.62 -7.21
C LYS A 222 23.19 -24.18 -6.16
N ASP A 223 22.03 -24.68 -6.59
CA ASP A 223 21.06 -25.33 -5.71
C ASP A 223 20.22 -26.37 -6.49
N PRO A 224 20.65 -27.64 -6.48
CA PRO A 224 19.94 -28.71 -7.17
C PRO A 224 18.55 -29.01 -6.59
N SER A 225 18.27 -28.58 -5.34
CA SER A 225 16.98 -28.90 -4.70
C SER A 225 15.82 -28.17 -5.37
N ILE A 226 16.08 -27.00 -5.97
CA ILE A 226 15.05 -26.17 -6.62
C ILE A 226 14.25 -26.98 -7.66
N LEU A 227 14.93 -27.77 -8.49
CA LEU A 227 14.25 -28.55 -9.53
C LEU A 227 13.44 -29.69 -8.93
N GLU A 228 13.96 -30.33 -7.88
CA GLU A 228 13.29 -31.43 -7.19
C GLU A 228 12.06 -30.93 -6.42
N ASP A 229 12.16 -29.79 -5.75
CA ASP A 229 11.06 -29.17 -5.02
C ASP A 229 9.96 -28.72 -6.00
N LEU A 230 10.31 -28.13 -7.15
CA LEU A 230 9.33 -27.79 -8.19
C LEU A 230 8.62 -29.02 -8.76
N LYS A 231 9.32 -30.14 -8.94
CA LYS A 231 8.70 -31.40 -9.40
C LYS A 231 7.73 -31.95 -8.37
N LYS A 232 8.10 -31.94 -7.09
CA LYS A 232 7.21 -32.35 -5.99
C LYS A 232 5.97 -31.47 -5.92
N ASP A 233 6.14 -30.15 -6.08
CA ASP A 233 5.01 -29.23 -6.11
C ASP A 233 4.09 -29.48 -7.32
N ILE A 234 4.65 -29.80 -8.50
CA ILE A 234 3.87 -30.18 -9.68
C ILE A 234 3.03 -31.43 -9.40
N GLU A 235 3.65 -32.47 -8.83
CA GLU A 235 2.97 -33.73 -8.50
C GLU A 235 1.86 -33.50 -7.45
N PHE A 236 2.17 -32.76 -6.38
CA PHE A 236 1.19 -32.39 -5.37
C PHE A 236 0.00 -31.64 -5.96
N ASN A 237 0.27 -30.62 -6.78
CA ASN A 237 -0.79 -29.82 -7.42
C ASN A 237 -1.63 -30.66 -8.40
N ASP A 238 -1.04 -31.64 -9.10
CA ASP A 238 -1.79 -32.56 -9.96
C ASP A 238 -2.73 -33.48 -9.16
N VAL A 239 -2.26 -34.06 -8.05
CA VAL A 239 -3.09 -34.87 -7.15
C VAL A 239 -4.25 -34.04 -6.61
N MET A 240 -3.98 -32.81 -6.16
CA MET A 240 -5.01 -31.91 -5.62
C MET A 240 -6.02 -31.48 -6.70
N LEU A 241 -5.55 -31.21 -7.92
CA LEU A 241 -6.40 -30.91 -9.08
C LEU A 241 -7.35 -32.07 -9.40
N ARG A 242 -6.82 -33.29 -9.50
CA ARG A 242 -7.62 -34.50 -9.79
C ARG A 242 -8.65 -34.75 -8.70
N THR A 243 -8.26 -34.59 -7.44
CA THR A 243 -9.15 -34.74 -6.29
C THR A 243 -10.33 -33.77 -6.35
N HIS A 244 -10.07 -32.48 -6.58
CA HIS A 244 -11.15 -31.49 -6.65
C HIS A 244 -12.04 -31.65 -7.88
N LYS A 245 -11.48 -32.07 -9.03
CA LYS A 245 -12.29 -32.45 -10.20
C LYS A 245 -13.23 -33.60 -9.89
N PHE A 246 -12.75 -34.63 -9.20
CA PHE A 246 -13.58 -35.76 -8.79
C PHE A 246 -14.70 -35.32 -7.85
N ILE A 247 -14.40 -34.48 -6.85
CA ILE A 247 -15.41 -33.90 -5.94
C ILE A 247 -16.49 -33.17 -6.74
N VAL A 248 -16.09 -32.28 -7.66
CA VAL A 248 -17.03 -31.54 -8.53
C VAL A 248 -17.93 -32.49 -9.31
N GLU A 249 -17.35 -33.54 -9.90
CA GLU A 249 -18.11 -34.53 -10.68
C GLU A 249 -19.12 -35.30 -9.83
N GLN A 250 -18.70 -35.80 -8.66
CA GLN A 250 -19.59 -36.55 -7.77
C GLN A 250 -20.71 -35.67 -7.21
N SER A 251 -20.40 -34.43 -6.84
CA SER A 251 -21.40 -33.48 -6.37
C SER A 251 -22.42 -33.16 -7.46
N LYS A 252 -21.99 -32.92 -8.70
CA LYS A 252 -22.91 -32.73 -9.84
C LYS A 252 -23.83 -33.93 -10.03
N LYS A 253 -23.26 -35.14 -10.05
CA LYS A 253 -24.03 -36.40 -10.17
C LYS A 253 -25.06 -36.56 -9.06
N ALA A 254 -24.70 -36.29 -7.80
CA ALA A 254 -25.63 -36.38 -6.68
C ALA A 254 -26.81 -35.41 -6.82
N HIS A 255 -26.54 -34.15 -7.22
CA HIS A 255 -27.59 -33.17 -7.48
C HIS A 255 -28.49 -33.53 -8.67
N GLU A 256 -27.89 -33.98 -9.79
CA GLU A 256 -28.61 -34.40 -10.99
C GLU A 256 -29.53 -35.61 -10.74
N GLN A 257 -29.09 -36.53 -9.88
CA GLN A 257 -29.87 -37.72 -9.50
C GLN A 257 -30.89 -37.45 -8.38
N GLY A 258 -30.97 -36.22 -7.87
CA GLY A 258 -31.85 -35.88 -6.76
C GLY A 258 -31.54 -36.66 -5.47
N ASN A 259 -30.28 -37.04 -5.27
CA ASN A 259 -29.83 -37.88 -4.14
C ASN A 259 -29.76 -37.06 -2.83
N TYR A 260 -30.92 -36.60 -2.36
CA TYR A 260 -31.12 -35.90 -1.11
C TYR A 260 -31.74 -36.85 -0.08
N ALA A 261 -31.33 -36.73 1.18
CA ALA A 261 -31.87 -37.51 2.31
C ALA A 261 -33.15 -36.89 2.88
#